data_AF-A0A2D9RTW7-F1
#
_entry.id   AF-A0A2D9RTW7-F1
#
_cell.length_a   1.000
_cell.length_b   1.000
_cell.length_c   1.000
_cell.angle_alpha   90.00
_cell.angle_beta   90.00
_cell.angle_gamma   90.00
#
_symmetry.space_group_name_H-M   'P 1'
#
loop_
_entity.id
_entity.type
_entity.pdbx_description
1 polymer ?
#
loop_
_entity_poly.entity_id
_entity_poly.type
_entity_poly.pdbx_seq_one_letter_code
_entity_poly.pdbx_strand_id
1 'polypeptide(L)'
;IGMLILINPIFKFIKSKTTIDPIKFKKVSKLITTGIYKYSRNPMYLGLLMIVISSSIFYLNIFSITTPFFFYFWINRFQIKREEIFLTEKFGKEYLLYKTKTRRWM
;
A
#
# COMPACT_ATOMS: atom_id res chain seq x y z
N ILE A 1 28.08 1.78 10.92
CA ILE A 1 27.37 2.25 9.70
C ILE A 1 25.88 1.90 9.68
N GLY A 2 25.43 0.70 10.09
CA GLY A 2 23.99 0.37 10.16
C GLY A 2 23.18 1.12 11.25
N MET A 3 23.81 1.58 12.33
CA MET A 3 23.13 2.36 13.38
C MET A 3 22.77 3.80 12.99
N LEU A 4 23.39 4.37 11.94
CA LEU A 4 23.09 5.73 11.48
C LEU A 4 21.80 5.82 10.62
N ILE A 5 21.28 4.68 10.15
CA ILE A 5 20.11 4.63 9.24
C ILE A 5 18.79 4.67 10.03
N LEU A 6 18.80 4.34 11.33
CA LEU A 6 17.60 4.37 12.17
C LEU A 6 17.31 5.76 12.78
N ILE A 7 18.29 6.64 12.89
CA ILE A 7 18.13 7.94 13.58
C ILE A 7 17.43 8.97 12.67
N ASN A 8 17.69 8.94 11.36
CA ASN A 8 17.18 9.94 10.42
C ASN A 8 15.65 9.93 10.24
N PRO A 9 14.97 8.76 10.17
CA PRO A 9 13.51 8.71 10.14
C PRO A 9 12.91 9.15 11.46
N ILE A 10 13.44 8.68 12.60
CA ILE A 10 12.86 8.92 13.94
C ILE A 10 12.89 10.41 14.29
N PHE A 11 13.97 11.13 13.97
CA PHE A 11 14.03 12.59 14.17
C PHE A 11 13.07 13.35 13.25
N LYS A 12 12.85 12.87 12.03
CA LYS A 12 11.88 13.48 11.10
C LYS A 12 10.43 13.22 11.55
N PHE A 13 10.18 12.07 12.19
CA PHE A 13 8.90 11.68 12.76
C PHE A 13 8.54 12.45 14.04
N ILE A 14 9.51 12.72 14.92
CA ILE A 14 9.27 13.56 16.12
C ILE A 14 9.04 15.02 15.71
N LYS A 15 9.76 15.52 14.70
CA LYS A 15 9.65 16.90 14.23
C LYS A 15 8.38 17.16 13.42
N SER A 16 7.77 16.15 12.80
CA SER A 16 6.61 16.35 11.93
C SER A 16 5.27 16.47 12.66
N LYS A 17 5.16 16.17 13.96
CA LYS A 17 3.88 16.26 14.73
C LYS A 17 2.66 15.72 13.96
N THR A 18 2.86 14.73 13.11
CA THR A 18 1.78 14.21 12.27
C THR A 18 1.34 12.89 12.85
N THR A 19 0.11 12.86 13.35
CA THR A 19 -0.63 11.66 13.72
C THR A 19 -0.60 10.68 12.54
N ILE A 20 0.28 9.70 12.64
CA ILE A 20 0.19 8.49 11.85
C ILE A 20 -0.90 7.69 12.54
N ASP A 21 -2.14 8.02 12.21
CA ASP A 21 -3.26 7.11 12.38
C ASP A 21 -3.32 6.29 11.09
N PRO A 22 -2.61 5.14 10.97
CA PRO A 22 -2.76 4.24 9.82
C PRO A 22 -4.12 3.52 9.83
N ILE A 23 -5.01 3.89 10.76
CA ILE A 23 -6.29 3.25 11.08
C ILE A 23 -7.47 3.99 10.43
N LYS A 24 -7.31 5.23 9.94
CA LYS A 24 -8.41 5.98 9.34
C LYS A 24 -8.56 5.73 7.83
N PHE A 25 -8.98 4.52 7.48
CA PHE A 25 -9.72 4.23 6.24
C PHE A 25 -11.05 5.03 6.12
N LYS A 26 -11.42 5.81 7.14
CA LYS A 26 -12.70 6.53 7.26
C LYS A 26 -12.85 7.80 6.41
N LYS A 27 -11.83 8.27 5.67
CA LYS A 27 -11.90 9.53 4.90
C LYS A 27 -11.98 9.40 3.36
N VAL A 28 -12.25 8.20 2.82
CA VAL A 28 -12.50 8.09 1.36
C VAL A 28 -13.89 8.63 1.05
N SER A 29 -14.01 9.92 0.71
CA SER A 29 -15.29 10.57 0.42
C SER A 29 -15.75 10.43 -1.04
N LYS A 30 -14.83 10.13 -1.95
CA LYS A 30 -15.11 9.91 -3.38
C LYS A 30 -14.27 8.75 -3.91
N LEU A 31 -14.87 7.96 -4.80
CA LEU A 31 -14.17 6.91 -5.53
C LEU A 31 -13.36 7.55 -6.68
N ILE A 32 -12.03 7.47 -6.61
CA ILE A 32 -11.14 7.97 -7.66
C ILE A 32 -10.84 6.83 -8.63
N THR A 33 -11.33 6.92 -9.86
CA THR A 33 -11.13 5.93 -10.92
C THR A 33 -10.30 6.47 -12.10
N THR A 34 -9.80 7.71 -11.98
CA THR A 34 -9.06 8.42 -13.02
C THR A 34 -7.55 8.33 -12.82
N GLY A 35 -6.78 8.55 -13.89
CA GLY A 35 -5.32 8.51 -13.86
C GLY A 35 -4.77 7.11 -13.59
N ILE A 36 -3.85 6.99 -12.62
CA ILE A 36 -3.18 5.72 -12.31
C ILE A 36 -4.13 4.65 -11.76
N TYR A 37 -5.24 5.08 -11.15
CA TYR A 37 -6.32 4.21 -10.67
C TYR A 37 -7.10 3.55 -11.82
N LYS A 38 -6.98 4.03 -13.07
CA LYS A 38 -7.54 3.33 -14.23
C LYS A 38 -6.80 2.02 -14.54
N TYR A 39 -5.51 1.94 -14.20
CA TYR A 39 -4.63 0.81 -14.50
C TYR A 39 -4.55 -0.20 -13.37
N SER A 40 -4.58 0.26 -12.12
CA SER A 40 -4.58 -0.62 -10.95
C SER A 40 -5.52 -0.06 -9.89
N ARG A 41 -6.33 -0.92 -9.27
CA ARG A 41 -7.14 -0.51 -8.11
C ARG A 41 -6.31 -0.15 -6.88
N ASN A 42 -5.05 -0.58 -6.86
CA ASN A 42 -4.17 -0.56 -5.69
C ASN A 42 -2.76 -0.01 -6.03
N PRO A 43 -2.63 1.18 -6.65
CA PRO A 43 -1.36 1.71 -7.14
C PRO A 43 -0.39 2.03 -6.00
N MET A 44 -0.91 2.43 -4.84
CA MET A 44 -0.11 2.69 -3.64
C MET A 44 0.61 1.42 -3.15
N TYR A 45 -0.10 0.28 -3.10
CA TYR A 45 0.49 -0.99 -2.68
C TYR A 45 1.51 -1.52 -3.69
N LEU A 46 1.30 -1.26 -4.99
CA LEU A 46 2.30 -1.53 -6.02
C LEU A 46 3.58 -0.72 -5.80
N GLY A 47 3.47 0.59 -5.52
CA GLY A 47 4.62 1.43 -5.19
C GLY A 47 5.35 0.96 -3.93
N LEU A 48 4.60 0.56 -2.90
CA LEU A 48 5.19 0.03 -1.66
C LEU A 48 5.89 -1.31 -1.90
N LEU A 49 5.33 -2.20 -2.72
CA LEU A 49 5.99 -3.43 -3.15
C LEU A 49 7.31 -3.13 -3.88
N MET A 50 7.33 -2.15 -4.80
CA MET A 50 8.55 -1.76 -5.51
C MET A 50 9.62 -1.21 -4.56
N ILE A 51 9.24 -0.46 -3.53
CA ILE A 51 10.18 0.01 -2.49
C ILE A 51 10.76 -1.17 -1.70
N VAL A 52 9.93 -2.14 -1.32
CA VAL A 52 10.38 -3.34 -0.60
C VAL A 52 11.31 -4.19 -1.49
N ILE A 53 11.00 -4.33 -2.78
CA ILE A 53 11.85 -5.03 -3.74
C ILE A 53 13.18 -4.29 -3.92
N SER A 54 13.16 -2.97 -4.13
CA SER A 54 14.37 -2.15 -4.29
C SER A 54 15.26 -2.23 -3.05
N SER A 55 14.67 -2.14 -1.86
CA SER A 55 15.37 -2.33 -0.59
C SER A 55 15.96 -3.73 -0.50
N SER A 56 15.20 -4.76 -0.89
CA SER A 56 15.67 -6.14 -0.89
C SER A 56 16.90 -6.35 -1.77
N ILE A 57 16.91 -5.75 -2.97
CA ILE A 57 18.04 -5.82 -3.90
C ILE A 57 19.25 -5.11 -3.30
N PHE A 58 19.06 -3.97 -2.63
CA PHE A 58 20.16 -3.22 -2.00
C PHE A 58 20.90 -4.02 -0.92
N TYR A 59 20.19 -4.86 -0.16
CA TYR A 59 20.81 -5.68 0.89
C TYR A 59 21.46 -6.99 0.39
N LEU A 60 21.23 -7.39 -0.88
CA LEU A 60 21.84 -8.58 -1.54
C LEU A 60 21.81 -9.87 -0.69
N ASN A 61 20.80 -10.03 0.18
CA ASN A 61 20.68 -11.14 1.12
C ASN A 61 19.51 -12.06 0.73
N ILE A 62 19.70 -13.37 0.88
CA ILE A 62 18.68 -14.40 0.57
C ILE A 62 17.39 -14.17 1.37
N PHE A 63 17.51 -13.71 2.62
CA PHE A 63 16.37 -13.37 3.48
C PHE A 63 15.64 -12.12 3.00
N SER A 64 16.35 -11.18 2.38
CA SER A 64 15.74 -9.97 1.84
C SER A 64 14.75 -10.29 0.72
N ILE A 65 15.05 -11.29 -0.12
CA ILE A 65 14.17 -11.73 -1.23
C ILE A 65 12.85 -12.33 -0.71
N THR A 66 12.86 -12.97 0.46
CA THR A 66 11.63 -13.51 1.07
C THR A 66 10.68 -12.43 1.57
N THR A 67 11.21 -11.25 1.90
CA THR A 67 10.44 -10.11 2.43
C THR A 67 9.38 -9.57 1.46
N PRO A 68 9.69 -9.20 0.20
CA PRO A 68 8.68 -8.75 -0.76
C PRO A 68 7.64 -9.82 -1.06
N PHE A 69 8.04 -11.10 -1.03
CA PHE A 69 7.11 -12.22 -1.24
C PHE A 69 6.09 -12.29 -0.10
N PHE A 70 6.56 -12.29 1.15
CA PHE A 70 5.67 -12.30 2.32
C PHE A 70 4.80 -11.05 2.38
N PHE A 71 5.39 -9.89 2.06
CA PHE A 71 4.67 -8.61 1.98
C PHE A 71 3.55 -8.64 0.94
N TYR A 72 3.82 -9.16 -0.26
CA TYR A 72 2.82 -9.32 -1.32
C TYR A 72 1.64 -10.20 -0.87
N PHE A 73 1.92 -11.34 -0.26
CA PHE A 73 0.87 -12.23 0.23
C PHE A 73 0.04 -11.60 1.36
N TRP A 74 0.71 -10.97 2.31
CA TRP A 74 0.06 -10.33 3.45
C TRP A 74 -0.84 -9.18 3.00
N ILE A 75 -0.33 -8.29 2.14
CA ILE A 75 -1.08 -7.13 1.68
C ILE A 75 -2.28 -7.53 0.82
N ASN A 76 -2.11 -8.53 -0.04
CA ASN A 76 -3.16 -9.01 -0.92
C ASN A 76 -4.30 -9.70 -0.16
N ARG A 77 -3.98 -10.45 0.90
CA ARG A 77 -4.99 -11.24 1.62
C ARG A 77 -5.69 -10.46 2.73
N PHE A 78 -4.97 -9.62 3.48
CA PHE A 78 -5.51 -8.93 4.65
C PHE A 78 -5.91 -7.50 4.35
N GLN A 79 -5.01 -6.72 3.74
CA GLN A 79 -5.18 -5.29 3.55
C GLN A 79 -6.14 -5.01 2.37
N ILE A 80 -5.77 -5.44 1.16
CA ILE A 80 -6.57 -5.22 -0.05
C ILE A 80 -7.97 -5.81 0.12
N LYS A 81 -8.09 -7.02 0.67
CA LYS A 81 -9.42 -7.64 0.86
C LYS A 81 -10.33 -6.83 1.78
N ARG A 82 -9.82 -6.32 2.91
CA ARG A 82 -10.61 -5.48 3.83
C ARG A 82 -10.99 -4.16 3.18
N GLU A 83 -10.07 -3.56 2.44
CA GLU A 83 -10.32 -2.32 1.70
C GLU A 83 -11.36 -2.50 0.61
N GLU A 84 -11.32 -3.59 -0.17
CA GLU A 84 -12.34 -3.89 -1.17
C GLU A 84 -13.72 -4.10 -0.54
N ILE A 85 -13.79 -4.79 0.61
CA ILE A 85 -15.07 -4.99 1.33
C ILE A 85 -15.61 -3.63 1.76
N PHE A 86 -14.78 -2.80 2.41
CA PHE A 86 -15.18 -1.47 2.86
C PHE A 86 -15.63 -0.56 1.71
N LEU A 87 -14.91 -0.57 0.58
CA LEU A 87 -15.28 0.20 -0.61
C LEU A 87 -16.57 -0.34 -1.26
N THR A 88 -16.78 -1.65 -1.23
CA THR A 88 -18.02 -2.27 -1.71
C THR A 88 -19.21 -1.89 -0.82
N GLU A 89 -19.05 -1.91 0.50
CA GLU A 89 -20.07 -1.49 1.46
C GLU A 89 -20.39 0.00 1.34
N LYS A 90 -19.38 0.84 1.08
CA LYS A 90 -19.53 2.30 1.02
C LYS A 90 -20.08 2.81 -0.31
N PHE A 91 -19.59 2.29 -1.44
CA PHE A 91 -19.92 2.79 -2.79
C PHE A 91 -20.80 1.83 -3.60
N GLY A 92 -21.03 0.61 -3.11
CA GLY A 92 -21.96 -0.35 -3.71
C GLY A 92 -21.72 -0.60 -5.20
N LYS A 93 -22.71 -0.22 -6.02
CA LYS A 93 -22.72 -0.44 -7.47
C LYS A 93 -21.61 0.30 -8.20
N GLU A 94 -21.22 1.50 -7.76
CA GLU A 94 -20.13 2.26 -8.40
C GLU A 94 -18.79 1.52 -8.31
N TYR A 95 -18.51 0.93 -7.14
CA TYR A 95 -17.29 0.15 -6.95
C TYR A 95 -17.33 -1.19 -7.71
N LEU A 96 -18.49 -1.83 -7.82
CA LEU A 96 -18.64 -3.06 -8.63
C LEU A 96 -18.36 -2.78 -10.12
N LEU A 97 -18.88 -1.68 -10.67
CA LEU A 97 -18.59 -1.26 -12.05
C LEU A 97 -17.12 -0.88 -12.26
N TYR A 98 -16.47 -0.34 -11.23
CA TYR A 98 -15.04 -0.07 -11.28
C TYR A 98 -14.21 -1.36 -11.24
N LYS A 99 -14.63 -2.34 -10.42
CA LYS A 99 -13.97 -3.65 -10.31
C LYS A 99 -14.00 -4.47 -11.61
N THR A 100 -15.01 -4.29 -12.45
CA THR A 100 -15.07 -4.94 -13.78
C THR A 100 -14.15 -4.26 -14.80
N LYS A 101 -13.94 -2.95 -14.69
CA LYS A 101 -13.10 -2.18 -15.60
C LYS A 101 -11.62 -2.23 -15.27
N THR A 102 -11.26 -2.45 -14.00
CA THR A 102 -9.88 -2.34 -13.55
C THR A 102 -9.45 -3.54 -12.73
N ARG A 103 -8.28 -4.11 -13.06
CA ARG A 103 -7.73 -5.26 -12.34
C ARG A 103 -7.19 -4.87 -10.96
N ARG A 104 -7.00 -5.89 -10.12
CA ARG A 104 -6.58 -5.73 -8.71
C ARG A 104 -5.12 -5.29 -8.62
N TRP A 105 -4.33 -5.88 -9.50
CA TRP A 105 -2.95 -5.58 -9.89
C TRP A 105 -2.99 -5.56 -11.42
N MET A 106 -2.36 -4.56 -12.04
CA MET A 106 -2.30 -4.27 -13.50
C MET A 106 -3.13 -5.17 -14.45
#